data_AF-A0A1B6F601-F1
#
_entry.id   AF-A0A1B6F601-F1
#
_cell.length_a   1.000
_cell.length_b   1.000
_cell.length_c   1.000
_cell.angle_alpha   90.00
_cell.angle_beta   90.00
_cell.angle_gamma   90.00
#
_symmetry.space_group_name_H-M   'P 1'
#
loop_
_entity.id
_entity.type
_entity.pdbx_description
1 polymer ?
#
loop_
_entity_poly.entity_id
_entity_poly.type
_entity_poly.pdbx_seq_one_letter_code
_entity_poly.pdbx_strand_id
1 'polypeptide(L)'
;LDHLSKKELEKFLGVTRKFHQASIVHGIHLLRMMKYDRQALAVRRHQCETIDADPLVWTNQRFIRWARNIDLGEYADNLKDSGVHGALVVLEPSLSGDTMATALGIPPSRHMIRRHLTTELEALVLPARAAFDHFVRVHATERRRAE
;
A
#
# COMPACT_ATOMS: atom_id res chain seq x y z
N LEU A 1 -0.10 8.21 -17.79
CA LEU A 1 -0.77 7.58 -16.62
C LEU A 1 -2.15 8.17 -16.38
N ASP A 2 -2.42 9.41 -16.79
CA ASP A 2 -3.64 10.11 -16.37
C ASP A 2 -4.95 9.59 -16.95
N HIS A 3 -4.91 8.82 -18.03
CA HIS A 3 -6.11 8.28 -18.69
C HIS A 3 -6.25 6.76 -18.58
N LEU A 4 -5.37 6.09 -17.83
CA LEU A 4 -5.27 4.63 -17.83
C LEU A 4 -6.38 3.98 -16.97
N SER A 5 -7.36 3.36 -17.63
CA SER A 5 -8.41 2.56 -17.01
C SER A 5 -7.99 1.11 -16.77
N LYS A 6 -8.72 0.39 -15.91
CA LYS A 6 -8.49 -1.06 -15.68
C LYS A 6 -8.61 -1.88 -16.97
N LYS A 7 -9.52 -1.50 -17.88
CA LYS A 7 -9.68 -2.16 -19.19
C LYS A 7 -8.47 -1.94 -20.09
N GLU A 8 -7.85 -0.77 -20.02
CA GLU A 8 -6.66 -0.46 -20.81
C GLU A 8 -5.40 -1.11 -20.25
N LEU A 9 -5.29 -1.29 -18.93
CA LEU A 9 -4.25 -2.11 -18.30
C LEU A 9 -4.25 -3.54 -18.85
N GLU A 10 -5.44 -4.12 -19.00
CA GLU A 10 -5.59 -5.47 -19.56
C GLU A 10 -5.31 -5.48 -21.07
N LYS A 11 -5.99 -4.63 -21.83
CA LYS A 11 -5.94 -4.61 -23.30
C LYS A 11 -4.56 -4.27 -23.85
N PHE A 12 -3.87 -3.30 -23.26
CA PHE A 12 -2.64 -2.75 -23.83
C PHE A 12 -1.37 -3.16 -23.07
N LEU A 13 -1.48 -3.49 -21.78
CA LEU A 13 -0.32 -3.82 -20.94
C LEU A 13 -0.34 -5.28 -20.42
N GLY A 14 -1.37 -6.07 -20.77
CA GLY A 14 -1.46 -7.47 -20.37
C GLY A 14 -1.65 -7.70 -18.87
N VAL A 15 -2.05 -6.67 -18.11
CA VAL A 15 -2.28 -6.79 -16.66
C VAL A 15 -3.67 -7.36 -16.42
N THR A 16 -3.79 -8.68 -16.41
CA THR A 16 -5.08 -9.39 -16.28
C THR A 16 -5.51 -9.62 -14.83
N ARG A 17 -4.55 -9.72 -13.90
CA ARG A 17 -4.84 -9.97 -12.49
C ARG A 17 -5.44 -8.72 -11.85
N LYS A 18 -6.67 -8.83 -11.31
CA LYS A 18 -7.36 -7.73 -10.61
C LYS A 18 -6.52 -7.10 -9.49
N PHE A 19 -5.75 -7.91 -8.75
CA PHE A 19 -4.85 -7.42 -7.71
C PHE A 19 -3.75 -6.52 -8.27
N HIS A 20 -3.11 -6.91 -9.38
CA HIS A 20 -2.09 -6.08 -10.03
C HIS A 20 -2.70 -4.82 -10.66
N GLN A 21 -3.92 -4.89 -11.20
CA GLN A 21 -4.62 -3.70 -11.68
C GLN A 21 -4.90 -2.71 -10.53
N ALA A 22 -5.38 -3.20 -9.39
CA ALA A 22 -5.61 -2.38 -8.21
C ALA A 22 -4.30 -1.77 -7.69
N SER A 23 -3.22 -2.55 -7.66
CA SER A 23 -1.88 -2.09 -7.32
C SER A 23 -1.45 -0.90 -8.19
N ILE A 24 -1.51 -1.05 -9.52
CA ILE A 24 -1.09 0.02 -10.44
C ILE A 24 -1.95 1.27 -10.26
N VAL A 25 -3.27 1.12 -10.12
CA VAL A 25 -4.20 2.24 -9.92
C VAL A 25 -3.86 3.02 -8.66
N HIS A 26 -3.58 2.34 -7.54
CA HIS A 26 -3.20 3.01 -6.28
C HIS A 26 -1.80 3.62 -6.35
N GLY A 27 -0.86 2.99 -7.04
CA GLY A 27 0.45 3.58 -7.33
C GLY A 27 0.32 4.91 -8.09
N ILE A 28 -0.53 4.96 -9.12
CA ILE A 28 -0.83 6.19 -9.87
C ILE A 28 -1.53 7.22 -8.97
N HIS A 29 -2.45 6.77 -8.11
CA HIS A 29 -3.14 7.64 -7.15
C HIS A 29 -2.15 8.36 -6.24
N LEU A 30 -1.18 7.64 -5.66
CA LEU A 30 -0.12 8.23 -4.84
C LEU A 30 0.69 9.27 -5.63
N LEU A 31 1.08 8.95 -6.87
CA LEU A 31 1.83 9.90 -7.70
C LEU A 31 1.04 11.19 -7.95
N ARG A 32 -0.27 11.08 -8.23
CA ARG A 32 -1.15 12.25 -8.40
C ARG A 32 -1.28 13.06 -7.12
N MET A 33 -1.45 12.42 -5.96
CA MET A 33 -1.47 13.11 -4.66
C MET A 33 -0.17 13.89 -4.42
N MET A 34 0.96 13.36 -4.88
CA MET A 34 2.26 14.01 -4.80
C MET A 34 2.53 14.99 -5.95
N LYS A 35 1.54 15.27 -6.79
CA LYS A 35 1.67 16.12 -7.98
C LYS A 35 2.84 15.71 -8.88
N TYR A 36 3.13 14.40 -8.90
CA TYR A 36 4.28 13.81 -9.58
C TYR A 36 5.65 14.37 -9.14
N ASP A 37 5.73 14.97 -7.94
CA ASP A 37 7.00 15.42 -7.36
C ASP A 37 7.83 14.21 -6.89
N ARG A 38 8.75 13.81 -7.78
CA ARG A 38 9.68 12.70 -7.53
C ARG A 38 10.57 12.96 -6.32
N GLN A 39 11.01 14.20 -6.11
CA GLN A 39 11.95 14.53 -5.04
C GLN A 39 11.26 14.47 -3.69
N ALA A 40 10.07 15.04 -3.57
CA ALA A 40 9.27 14.95 -2.35
C ALA A 40 8.96 13.49 -1.97
N LEU A 41 8.60 12.65 -2.96
CA LEU A 41 8.36 11.23 -2.72
C LEU A 41 9.63 10.49 -2.28
N ALA A 42 10.78 10.80 -2.88
CA ALA A 42 12.06 10.20 -2.50
C ALA A 42 12.46 10.58 -1.06
N VAL A 43 12.29 11.85 -0.68
CA VAL A 43 12.57 12.34 0.68
C VAL A 43 11.69 11.62 1.71
N ARG A 44 10.38 11.54 1.50
CA ARG A 44 9.47 10.81 2.40
C ARG A 44 9.86 9.35 2.56
N ARG A 45 10.21 8.68 1.45
CA ARG A 45 10.66 7.28 1.48
C ARG A 45 11.95 7.09 2.27
N HIS A 46 12.89 8.01 2.13
CA HIS A 46 14.15 7.95 2.87
C HIS A 46 13.93 8.14 4.37
N GLN A 47 13.04 9.05 4.77
CA GLN A 47 12.69 9.30 6.17
C GLN A 47 12.08 8.09 6.88
N CYS A 48 11.41 7.19 6.14
CA CYS A 48 10.79 5.98 6.69
C CYS A 48 11.52 4.68 6.31
N GLU A 49 12.78 4.75 5.90
CA GLU A 49 13.50 3.59 5.39
C GLU A 49 13.74 2.52 6.48
N THR A 50 14.00 2.95 7.70
CA THR A 50 14.34 2.08 8.84
C THR A 50 13.33 2.15 9.99
N ILE A 51 12.35 3.06 9.90
CA ILE A 51 11.32 3.26 10.94
C ILE A 51 9.95 2.91 10.40
N ASP A 52 9.07 2.43 11.28
CA ASP A 52 7.70 2.03 10.93
C ASP A 52 6.76 3.26 10.89
N ALA A 53 7.04 4.18 9.97
CA ALA A 53 6.31 5.43 9.79
C ALA A 53 5.93 5.67 8.32
N ASP A 54 4.88 6.46 8.09
CA ASP A 54 4.41 6.84 6.75
C ASP A 54 4.28 5.66 5.75
N PRO A 55 3.48 4.61 6.09
CA PRO A 55 3.35 3.43 5.25
C PRO A 55 2.78 3.75 3.86
N LEU A 56 2.17 4.91 3.65
CA LEU A 56 1.62 5.33 2.35
C LEU A 56 2.69 5.34 1.25
N VAL A 57 3.92 5.77 1.57
CA VAL A 57 5.00 5.89 0.57
C VAL A 57 5.87 4.65 0.46
N TRP A 58 5.60 3.62 1.28
CA TRP A 58 6.43 2.43 1.35
C TRP A 58 6.52 1.71 0.01
N THR A 59 7.75 1.35 -0.35
CA THR A 59 8.01 0.48 -1.49
C THR A 59 7.73 -0.98 -1.12
N ASN A 60 7.60 -1.83 -2.13
CA ASN A 60 7.54 -3.27 -1.92
C ASN A 60 8.73 -3.77 -1.07
N GLN A 61 9.94 -3.28 -1.37
CA GLN A 61 11.16 -3.61 -0.61
C GLN A 61 11.08 -3.20 0.86
N ARG A 62 10.39 -2.10 1.19
CA ARG A 62 10.18 -1.71 2.59
C ARG A 62 9.22 -2.67 3.31
N PHE A 63 8.18 -3.16 2.65
CA PHE A 63 7.30 -4.21 3.19
C PHE A 63 8.00 -5.56 3.37
N ILE A 64 8.89 -5.94 2.44
CA ILE A 64 9.73 -7.13 2.60
C ILE A 64 10.60 -7.01 3.86
N ARG A 65 11.25 -5.85 4.06
CA ARG A 65 12.04 -5.58 5.27
C ARG A 65 11.17 -5.61 6.54
N TRP A 66 10.00 -4.97 6.50
CA TRP A 66 9.06 -4.99 7.62
C TRP A 66 8.61 -6.41 7.98
N ALA A 67 8.25 -7.24 7.00
CA ALA A 67 7.88 -8.64 7.24
C ALA A 67 9.02 -9.42 7.95
N ARG A 68 10.28 -9.16 7.61
CA ARG A 68 11.42 -9.74 8.34
C ARG A 68 11.51 -9.24 9.79
N ASN A 69 11.26 -7.95 10.01
CA ASN A 69 11.34 -7.32 11.33
C ASN A 69 10.25 -7.77 12.30
N ILE A 70 9.09 -8.21 11.79
CA ILE A 70 8.00 -8.79 12.59
C ILE A 70 8.06 -10.32 12.66
N ASP A 71 9.25 -10.91 12.54
CA ASP A 71 9.52 -12.35 12.62
C ASP A 71 8.86 -13.22 11.52
N LEU A 72 8.51 -12.64 10.37
CA LEU A 72 7.94 -13.36 9.22
C LEU A 72 8.94 -13.51 8.05
N GLY A 73 10.23 -13.62 8.39
CA GLY A 73 11.31 -13.63 7.39
C GLY A 73 11.24 -14.78 6.39
N GLU A 74 10.73 -15.96 6.77
CA GLU A 74 10.55 -17.11 5.87
C GLU A 74 9.53 -16.86 4.74
N TYR A 75 8.65 -15.86 4.91
CA TYR A 75 7.62 -15.50 3.93
C TYR A 75 7.94 -14.24 3.15
N ALA A 76 8.86 -13.40 3.66
CA ALA A 76 9.03 -12.03 3.21
C ALA A 76 9.32 -11.91 1.70
N ASP A 77 10.14 -12.80 1.15
CA ASP A 77 10.50 -12.77 -0.28
C ASP A 77 9.33 -13.12 -1.22
N ASN A 78 8.24 -13.72 -0.73
CA ASN A 78 7.03 -13.96 -1.52
C ASN A 78 6.31 -12.66 -1.93
N LEU A 79 6.64 -11.53 -1.28
CA LEU A 79 6.13 -10.23 -1.68
C LEU A 79 6.80 -9.69 -2.95
N LYS A 80 7.92 -10.26 -3.41
CA LYS A 80 8.51 -9.90 -4.71
C LYS A 80 7.48 -10.17 -5.82
N ASP A 81 7.34 -9.22 -6.74
CA ASP A 81 6.38 -9.28 -7.86
C ASP A 81 4.90 -9.41 -7.46
N SER A 82 4.56 -9.34 -6.17
CA SER A 82 3.17 -9.42 -5.70
C SER A 82 2.34 -8.19 -6.05
N GLY A 83 2.99 -7.04 -6.27
CA GLY A 83 2.34 -5.74 -6.40
C GLY A 83 2.02 -5.06 -5.07
N VAL A 84 2.37 -5.64 -3.91
CA VAL A 84 2.18 -5.00 -2.60
C VAL A 84 3.10 -3.78 -2.46
N HIS A 85 2.53 -2.64 -2.10
CA HIS A 85 3.22 -1.39 -1.76
C HIS A 85 2.29 -0.49 -0.93
N GLY A 86 2.84 0.60 -0.39
CA GLY A 86 2.19 1.51 0.55
C GLY A 86 0.85 2.08 0.09
N ALA A 87 0.81 2.60 -1.13
CA ALA A 87 -0.42 3.18 -1.68
C ALA A 87 -1.55 2.14 -1.76
N LEU A 88 -1.27 0.92 -2.24
CA LEU A 88 -2.26 -0.15 -2.23
C LEU A 88 -2.70 -0.49 -0.80
N VAL A 89 -1.76 -0.70 0.12
CA VAL A 89 -2.05 -1.15 1.49
C VAL A 89 -2.85 -0.11 2.28
N VAL A 90 -2.51 1.17 2.15
CA VAL A 90 -3.17 2.24 2.90
C VAL A 90 -4.48 2.64 2.23
N LEU A 91 -4.51 2.81 0.90
CA LEU A 91 -5.64 3.44 0.21
C LEU A 91 -6.74 2.46 -0.24
N GLU A 92 -6.49 1.15 -0.30
CA GLU A 92 -7.50 0.13 -0.63
C GLU A 92 -8.17 -0.39 0.66
N PRO A 93 -9.42 0.02 0.99
CA PRO A 93 -10.05 -0.35 2.25
C PRO A 93 -10.27 -1.85 2.41
N SER A 94 -10.44 -2.57 1.29
CA SER A 94 -10.64 -4.02 1.27
C SER A 94 -9.35 -4.82 1.52
N LEU A 95 -8.18 -4.18 1.52
CA LEU A 95 -6.93 -4.84 1.84
C LEU A 95 -6.83 -5.04 3.36
N SER A 96 -6.89 -6.30 3.77
CA SER A 96 -6.83 -6.76 5.16
C SER A 96 -5.59 -7.63 5.42
N GLY A 97 -5.41 -8.05 6.68
CA GLY A 97 -4.39 -9.03 7.06
C GLY A 97 -4.48 -10.34 6.26
N ASP A 98 -5.68 -10.78 5.88
CA ASP A 98 -5.86 -11.99 5.07
C ASP A 98 -5.35 -11.84 3.63
N THR A 99 -5.58 -10.66 3.04
CA THR A 99 -5.04 -10.33 1.71
C THR A 99 -3.52 -10.27 1.74
N MET A 100 -2.94 -9.65 2.78
CA MET A 100 -1.49 -9.61 2.99
C MET A 100 -0.91 -11.02 3.25
N ALA A 101 -1.58 -11.84 4.07
CA ALA A 101 -1.17 -13.22 4.34
C ALA A 101 -1.13 -14.06 3.05
N THR A 102 -2.10 -13.84 2.17
CA THR A 102 -2.15 -14.48 0.85
C THR A 102 -0.97 -14.04 -0.03
N ALA A 103 -0.64 -12.73 -0.04
CA ALA A 103 0.52 -12.21 -0.76
C ALA A 103 1.86 -12.72 -0.21
N LEU A 104 1.94 -12.96 1.10
CA LEU A 104 3.08 -13.59 1.78
C LEU A 104 3.13 -15.11 1.59
N GLY A 105 2.12 -15.73 1.00
CA GLY A 105 2.05 -17.19 0.84
C GLY A 105 1.82 -17.95 2.15
N ILE A 106 1.32 -17.30 3.20
CA ILE A 106 1.02 -17.94 4.48
C ILE A 106 -0.29 -18.73 4.32
N PRO A 107 -0.35 -20.05 4.54
CA PRO A 107 -1.56 -20.83 4.33
C PRO A 107 -2.65 -20.53 5.39
N PRO A 108 -3.95 -20.71 5.07
CA PRO A 108 -5.05 -20.49 6.02
C PRO A 108 -4.93 -21.27 7.33
N SER A 109 -4.29 -22.44 7.31
CA SER A 109 -4.08 -23.29 8.49
C SER A 109 -3.09 -22.73 9.52
N ARG A 110 -2.23 -21.76 9.16
CA ARG A 110 -1.27 -21.14 10.09
C ARG A 110 -1.92 -19.98 10.85
N HIS A 111 -2.96 -20.27 11.64
CA HIS A 111 -3.79 -19.28 12.32
C HIS A 111 -3.02 -18.32 13.23
N MET A 112 -2.04 -18.81 14.00
CA MET A 112 -1.25 -17.96 14.90
C MET A 112 -0.42 -16.92 14.12
N ILE A 113 0.22 -17.34 13.03
CA ILE A 113 1.01 -16.46 12.16
C ILE A 113 0.12 -15.41 11.49
N ARG A 114 -1.04 -15.83 10.98
CA ARG A 114 -2.01 -14.90 10.37
C ARG A 114 -2.52 -13.87 11.36
N ARG A 115 -2.82 -14.27 12.60
CA ARG A 115 -3.24 -13.34 13.66
C ARG A 115 -2.13 -12.35 13.99
N HIS A 116 -0.89 -12.83 14.15
CA HIS A 116 0.28 -11.98 14.36
C HIS A 116 0.44 -10.94 13.25
N LEU A 117 0.47 -11.39 11.99
CA LEU A 117 0.54 -10.51 10.82
C LEU A 117 -0.59 -9.46 10.81
N THR A 118 -1.83 -9.86 11.10
CA THR A 118 -2.97 -8.94 11.12
C THR A 118 -2.77 -7.87 12.17
N THR A 119 -2.37 -8.23 13.39
CA THR A 119 -2.12 -7.27 14.48
C THR A 119 -1.02 -6.27 14.10
N GLU A 120 0.12 -6.75 13.60
CA GLU A 120 1.22 -5.90 13.17
C GLU A 120 0.84 -4.98 12.01
N LEU A 121 0.10 -5.52 11.02
CA LEU A 121 -0.35 -4.74 9.87
C LEU A 121 -1.33 -3.65 10.29
N GLU A 122 -2.31 -3.97 11.14
CA GLU A 122 -3.31 -3.01 11.62
C GLU A 122 -2.68 -1.88 12.44
N ALA A 123 -1.71 -2.20 13.31
CA ALA A 123 -0.95 -1.21 14.06
C ALA A 123 -0.23 -0.21 13.14
N LEU A 124 0.26 -0.68 11.99
CA LEU A 124 0.91 0.16 10.99
C LEU A 124 -0.10 0.98 10.15
N VAL A 125 -1.18 0.35 9.66
CA VAL A 125 -2.01 0.93 8.59
C VAL A 125 -3.21 1.73 9.09
N LEU A 126 -3.81 1.37 10.23
CA LEU A 126 -4.99 2.06 10.74
C LEU A 126 -4.72 3.53 11.08
N PRO A 127 -3.59 3.88 11.76
CA PRO A 127 -3.26 5.29 11.99
C PRO A 127 -3.06 6.07 10.68
N ALA A 128 -2.42 5.45 9.69
CA ALA A 128 -2.16 6.07 8.39
C ALA A 128 -3.47 6.31 7.61
N ARG A 129 -4.39 5.34 7.62
CA ARG A 129 -5.73 5.49 7.03
C ARG A 129 -6.52 6.62 7.68
N ALA A 130 -6.54 6.66 9.01
CA ALA A 130 -7.23 7.72 9.75
C ALA A 130 -6.65 9.12 9.44
N ALA A 131 -5.33 9.24 9.38
CA ALA A 131 -4.66 10.49 9.04
C ALA A 131 -4.99 10.95 7.60
N PHE A 132 -5.02 10.00 6.66
CA PHE A 132 -5.41 10.28 5.28
C PHE A 132 -6.87 10.73 5.17
N ASP A 133 -7.80 10.01 5.81
CA ASP A 133 -9.23 10.37 5.80
C ASP A 133 -9.46 11.76 6.39
N HIS A 134 -8.76 12.10 7.47
CA HIS A 134 -8.79 13.44 8.05
C HIS A 134 -8.28 14.50 7.06
N PHE A 135 -7.13 14.26 6.42
CA PHE A 135 -6.57 15.17 5.41
C PHE A 135 -7.56 15.43 4.26
N VAL A 136 -8.17 14.36 3.72
CA VAL A 136 -9.15 14.45 2.62
C VAL A 136 -10.37 15.26 3.04
N ARG A 137 -10.91 15.02 4.25
CA ARG A 137 -12.09 15.74 4.76
C ARG A 137 -11.81 17.24 4.90
N VAL A 138 -10.70 17.62 5.50
CA VAL A 138 -10.32 19.03 5.71
C VAL A 138 -10.19 19.74 4.35
N HIS A 139 -9.44 19.17 3.41
CA HIS A 139 -9.24 19.81 2.10
C HIS A 139 -10.52 19.85 1.25
N ALA A 140 -11.41 18.87 1.39
CA ALA A 140 -12.73 18.90 0.74
C ALA A 140 -13.60 20.03 1.30
N THR A 141 -13.56 20.27 2.62
CA THR A 141 -14.30 21.38 3.24
C THR A 141 -13.75 22.75 2.88
N GLU A 142 -12.42 22.89 2.76
CA GLU A 142 -11.79 24.14 2.33
C GLU A 142 -12.13 24.51 0.88
N ARG A 143 -12.14 23.52 -0.03
CA ARG A 143 -12.55 23.73 -1.43
C ARG A 143 -14.00 24.20 -1.54
N ARG A 144 -14.92 23.58 -0.79
CA ARG A 144 -16.34 24.00 -0.76
C ARG A 144 -16.59 25.38 -0.15
N ARG A 145 -15.65 25.93 0.62
CA ARG A 145 -15.73 27.29 1.18
C ARG A 145 -15.11 28.34 0.27
N ALA A 146 -14.30 27.93 -0.70
CA ALA A 146 -13.64 28.79 -1.67
C ALA A 146 -14.44 28.93 -2.99
N GLU A 147 -15.53 28.16 -3.12
CA GLU A 147 -16.53 28.20 -4.21
C GLU A 147 -17.78 28.96 -3.74
#